data_AF-A0A6N3G5A2-F1
#
_entry.id   AF-A0A6N3G5A2-F1
#
_cell.length_a   1.000
_cell.length_b   1.000
_cell.length_c   1.000
_cell.angle_alpha   90.00
_cell.angle_beta   90.00
_cell.angle_gamma   90.00
#
_symmetry.space_group_name_H-M   'P 1'
#
loop_
_entity.id
_entity.type
_entity.pdbx_description
1 polymer ?
#
loop_
_entity_poly.entity_id
_entity_poly.type
_entity_poly.pdbx_seq_one_letter_code
_entity_poly.pdbx_strand_id
1 'polypeptide(L)'
;MDKAFTVSLCNPDKDTYVTLELPADPYTVLDAWERLRPAPDTRVEWEIEDYGEFPVLFPGLQSGEGFPALNALAERLVSLSEQQRTAFEGLVRLESRRSGVIPLHMFAALAEQAEHCQVVPEATDDASLGRVYAANGSIPEVKDVPDRVFELLDFQLLGRRVRQSEGGIFTRQGYVVPDGNWKPAEGQEPRSAPEAPTSFFRLELQLGEERAELTLPAGQELVEVRDQMDAVGISNCTVTAFHSRVPQLPAAWATPEQLDTLNCLAIRLTVLEDREPLKLIKYKAVLEASPPTSLEDAMALTERLDAYNLNWAAASPEDVARGELRRSMGEENADLLCRYLNLYGYGEALIQRYGGELTDYGLLTRVDGQPVQNPLPPQPKLGGMEMGG
;
A
#
# COMPACT_ATOMS: atom_id res chain seq x y z
N MET A 1 2.81 14.24 4.34
CA MET A 1 1.69 13.71 3.54
C MET A 1 2.11 12.32 3.21
N ASP A 2 1.32 11.32 3.60
CA ASP A 2 1.86 9.96 3.68
C ASP A 2 1.22 9.05 2.60
N LYS A 3 0.25 9.58 1.86
CA LYS A 3 -0.53 8.90 0.83
C LYS A 3 -0.76 9.81 -0.37
N ALA A 4 -0.53 9.33 -1.59
CA ALA A 4 -0.84 10.01 -2.84
C ALA A 4 -2.27 9.71 -3.35
N PHE A 5 -2.64 8.43 -3.47
CA PHE A 5 -3.94 7.99 -4.02
C PHE A 5 -4.33 6.58 -3.54
N THR A 6 -5.59 6.21 -3.72
CA THR A 6 -6.12 4.87 -3.39
C THR A 6 -6.35 4.07 -4.67
N VAL A 7 -5.97 2.78 -4.64
CA VAL A 7 -6.15 1.85 -5.75
C VAL A 7 -6.86 0.58 -5.28
N SER A 8 -7.67 0.01 -6.16
CA SER A 8 -8.17 -1.35 -6.01
C SER A 8 -7.41 -2.27 -6.93
N LEU A 9 -6.78 -3.29 -6.34
CA LEU A 9 -6.10 -4.37 -7.04
C LEU A 9 -7.08 -5.50 -7.28
N CYS A 10 -7.07 -6.09 -8.48
CA CYS A 10 -7.95 -7.18 -8.87
C CYS A 10 -7.15 -8.39 -9.35
N ASN A 11 -7.55 -9.58 -8.90
CA ASN A 11 -7.18 -10.81 -9.56
C ASN A 11 -8.26 -11.19 -10.60
N PRO A 12 -7.99 -11.03 -11.90
CA PRO A 12 -8.99 -11.26 -12.95
C PRO A 12 -9.48 -12.73 -13.01
N ASP A 13 -8.70 -13.68 -12.48
CA ASP A 13 -9.05 -15.10 -12.50
C ASP A 13 -10.04 -15.49 -11.39
N LYS A 14 -10.12 -14.71 -10.32
CA LYS A 14 -10.87 -15.05 -9.10
C LYS A 14 -11.90 -14.03 -8.65
N ASP A 15 -12.02 -12.91 -9.37
CA ASP A 15 -12.92 -11.80 -9.02
C ASP A 15 -12.71 -11.31 -7.56
N THR A 16 -11.45 -11.37 -7.10
CA THR A 16 -11.05 -10.88 -5.78
C THR A 16 -10.42 -9.51 -5.90
N TYR A 17 -10.72 -8.65 -4.91
CA TYR A 17 -10.28 -7.27 -4.88
C TYR A 17 -9.62 -6.95 -3.55
N VAL A 18 -8.55 -6.15 -3.59
CA VAL A 18 -7.89 -5.59 -2.40
C VAL A 18 -7.62 -4.12 -2.64
N THR A 19 -8.13 -3.28 -1.74
CA THR A 19 -7.89 -1.84 -1.78
C THR A 19 -6.61 -1.50 -1.03
N LEU A 20 -5.74 -0.70 -1.66
CA LEU A 20 -4.49 -0.21 -1.09
C LEU A 20 -4.40 1.32 -1.16
N GLU A 21 -3.82 1.90 -0.11
CA GLU A 21 -3.37 3.29 -0.12
C GLU A 21 -1.92 3.33 -0.58
N LEU A 22 -1.61 4.17 -1.58
CA LEU A 22 -0.26 4.27 -2.13
C LEU A 22 0.43 5.56 -1.70
N PRO A 23 1.74 5.54 -1.40
CA PRO A 23 2.63 4.37 -1.47
C PRO A 23 2.37 3.34 -0.38
N ALA A 24 2.21 2.08 -0.78
CA ALA A 24 2.08 0.94 0.11
C ALA A 24 3.48 0.41 0.45
N ASP A 25 3.73 0.15 1.73
CA ASP A 25 4.96 -0.47 2.17
C ASP A 25 5.02 -1.96 1.76
N PRO A 26 6.23 -2.58 1.74
CA PRO A 26 6.39 -3.97 1.29
C PRO A 26 5.55 -5.01 2.06
N TYR A 27 5.21 -4.76 3.33
CA TYR A 27 4.39 -5.68 4.13
C TYR A 27 2.93 -5.63 3.66
N THR A 28 2.42 -4.43 3.45
CA THR A 28 1.07 -4.19 2.90
C THR A 28 0.92 -4.78 1.51
N VAL A 29 1.95 -4.63 0.65
CA VAL A 29 1.96 -5.22 -0.69
C VAL A 29 1.98 -6.75 -0.62
N LEU A 30 2.83 -7.34 0.21
CA LEU A 30 2.90 -8.79 0.37
C LEU A 30 1.55 -9.38 0.80
N ASP A 31 0.91 -8.77 1.80
CA ASP A 31 -0.39 -9.22 2.29
C ASP A 31 -1.49 -9.14 1.22
N ALA A 32 -1.51 -8.07 0.42
CA ALA A 32 -2.42 -7.95 -0.71
C ALA A 32 -2.26 -9.11 -1.71
N TRP A 33 -1.02 -9.54 -1.99
CA TRP A 33 -0.76 -10.69 -2.87
C TRP A 33 -1.27 -12.01 -2.29
N GLU A 34 -1.11 -12.22 -0.99
CA GLU A 34 -1.63 -13.41 -0.29
C GLU A 34 -3.17 -13.48 -0.30
N ARG A 35 -3.83 -12.32 -0.25
CA ARG A 35 -5.29 -12.17 -0.37
C ARG A 35 -5.79 -12.30 -1.80
N LEU A 36 -5.08 -11.74 -2.78
CA LEU A 36 -5.44 -11.84 -4.19
C LEU A 36 -5.24 -13.25 -4.75
N ARG A 37 -4.19 -13.95 -4.29
CA ARG A 37 -3.83 -15.31 -4.73
C ARG A 37 -3.70 -15.44 -6.26
N PRO A 38 -2.95 -14.55 -6.93
CA PRO A 38 -2.71 -14.69 -8.37
C PRO A 38 -2.00 -16.02 -8.64
N ALA A 39 -2.36 -16.69 -9.73
CA ALA A 39 -1.57 -17.83 -10.19
C ALA A 39 -0.20 -17.33 -10.71
N PRO A 40 0.81 -18.21 -10.85
CA PRO A 40 2.03 -17.85 -11.55
C PRO A 40 1.68 -17.25 -12.91
N ASP A 41 2.25 -16.09 -13.24
CA ASP A 41 1.99 -15.31 -14.46
C ASP A 41 0.64 -14.57 -14.56
N THR A 42 -0.27 -14.72 -13.59
CA THR A 42 -1.47 -13.89 -13.53
C THR A 42 -1.07 -12.45 -13.21
N ARG A 43 -1.39 -11.55 -14.14
CA ARG A 43 -1.17 -10.13 -13.96
C ARG A 43 -2.28 -9.54 -13.10
N VAL A 44 -1.91 -9.04 -11.92
CA VAL A 44 -2.81 -8.25 -11.07
C VAL A 44 -3.15 -6.95 -11.80
N GLU A 45 -4.45 -6.71 -11.98
CA GLU A 45 -4.98 -5.47 -12.55
C GLU A 45 -5.20 -4.46 -11.43
N TRP A 46 -5.26 -3.17 -11.77
CA TRP A 46 -5.52 -2.13 -10.80
C TRP A 46 -6.36 -1.01 -11.39
N GLU A 47 -7.17 -0.39 -10.54
CA GLU A 47 -7.98 0.79 -10.83
C GLU A 47 -7.79 1.82 -9.72
N ILE A 48 -7.71 3.11 -10.08
CA ILE A 48 -7.62 4.19 -9.10
C ILE A 48 -9.03 4.53 -8.64
N GLU A 49 -9.28 4.42 -7.34
CA GLU A 49 -10.57 4.79 -6.75
C GLU A 49 -10.61 6.27 -6.35
N ASP A 50 -9.49 6.78 -5.84
CA ASP A 50 -9.36 8.16 -5.39
C ASP A 50 -7.99 8.70 -5.77
N TYR A 51 -7.98 9.82 -6.51
CA TYR A 51 -6.78 10.50 -6.97
C TYR A 51 -6.11 11.39 -5.92
N GLY A 52 -6.72 11.55 -4.73
CA GLY A 52 -6.18 12.36 -3.64
C GLY A 52 -5.84 13.79 -4.09
N GLU A 53 -4.61 14.24 -3.81
CA GLU A 53 -4.13 15.57 -4.20
C GLU A 53 -3.64 15.66 -5.66
N PHE A 54 -3.69 14.56 -6.41
CA PHE A 54 -3.19 14.48 -7.78
C PHE A 54 -4.30 14.23 -8.81
N PRO A 55 -5.36 15.07 -8.89
CA PRO A 55 -6.43 14.90 -9.86
C PRO A 55 -5.94 15.06 -11.31
N VAL A 56 -4.76 15.64 -11.51
CA VAL A 56 -4.12 15.79 -12.83
C VAL A 56 -3.73 14.45 -13.46
N LEU A 57 -3.65 13.37 -12.67
CA LEU A 57 -3.46 12.03 -13.18
C LEU A 57 -4.66 11.57 -14.02
N PHE A 58 -5.87 12.09 -13.77
CA PHE A 58 -7.04 11.84 -14.60
C PHE A 58 -7.10 12.80 -15.80
N PRO A 59 -7.49 12.34 -17.02
CA PRO A 59 -7.77 10.95 -17.43
C PRO A 59 -6.53 10.22 -17.98
N GLY A 60 -5.34 10.81 -17.85
CA GLY A 60 -4.14 10.37 -18.53
C GLY A 60 -3.59 9.04 -18.03
N LEU A 61 -3.64 8.81 -16.71
CA LEU A 61 -3.18 7.59 -16.06
C LEU A 61 -4.22 6.49 -16.23
N GLN A 62 -3.95 5.60 -17.18
CA GLN A 62 -4.75 4.42 -17.47
C GLN A 62 -4.05 3.16 -16.97
N SER A 63 -4.84 2.14 -16.63
CA SER A 63 -4.32 0.82 -16.29
C SER A 63 -3.56 0.22 -17.48
N GLY A 64 -2.43 -0.44 -17.23
CA GLY A 64 -1.62 -1.00 -18.33
C GLY A 64 -0.15 -1.27 -18.04
N GLU A 65 0.42 -0.67 -16.99
CA GLU A 65 1.76 -0.98 -16.45
C GLU A 65 1.66 -1.71 -15.09
N GLY A 66 2.75 -2.33 -14.62
CA GLY A 66 2.73 -3.19 -13.42
C GLY A 66 2.53 -2.40 -12.13
N PHE A 67 1.92 -3.03 -11.12
CA PHE A 67 1.73 -2.42 -9.80
C PHE A 67 3.03 -1.85 -9.16
N PRO A 68 4.21 -2.50 -9.27
CA PRO A 68 5.46 -1.93 -8.72
C PRO A 68 5.78 -0.53 -9.23
N ALA A 69 5.57 -0.27 -10.52
CA ALA A 69 5.80 1.04 -11.11
C ALA A 69 4.79 2.07 -10.59
N LEU A 70 3.55 1.65 -10.32
CA LEU A 70 2.50 2.52 -9.78
C LEU A 70 2.81 2.93 -8.34
N ASN A 71 3.24 1.95 -7.53
CA ASN A 71 3.65 2.21 -6.15
C ASN A 71 4.85 3.17 -6.10
N ALA A 72 5.84 2.96 -6.96
CA ALA A 72 7.01 3.82 -7.08
C ALA A 72 6.67 5.25 -7.54
N LEU A 73 5.68 5.41 -8.44
CA LEU A 73 5.16 6.72 -8.79
C LEU A 73 4.54 7.39 -7.55
N ALA A 74 3.74 6.67 -6.76
CA ALA A 74 3.14 7.22 -5.55
C ALA A 74 4.19 7.67 -4.52
N GLU A 75 5.25 6.86 -4.29
CA GLU A 75 6.39 7.24 -3.44
C GLU A 75 7.02 8.55 -3.91
N ARG A 76 7.25 8.67 -5.21
CA ARG A 76 7.82 9.87 -5.81
C ARG A 76 6.91 11.08 -5.64
N LEU A 77 5.62 10.94 -5.90
CA LEU A 77 4.64 12.02 -5.79
C LEU A 77 4.52 12.55 -4.36
N VAL A 78 4.53 11.65 -3.37
CA VAL A 78 4.51 12.04 -1.94
C VAL A 78 5.74 12.87 -1.57
N SER A 79 6.90 12.54 -2.13
CA SER A 79 8.17 13.25 -1.86
C SER A 79 8.25 14.66 -2.47
N LEU A 80 7.34 15.03 -3.38
CA LEU A 80 7.36 16.34 -4.03
C LEU A 80 6.97 17.46 -3.05
N SER A 81 7.74 18.54 -3.03
CA SER A 81 7.39 19.79 -2.36
C SER A 81 6.19 20.46 -3.04
N GLU A 82 5.53 21.42 -2.38
CA GLU A 82 4.38 22.15 -2.96
C GLU A 82 4.72 22.80 -4.31
N GLN A 83 5.92 23.39 -4.42
CA GLN A 83 6.41 23.97 -5.67
C GLN A 83 6.59 22.90 -6.76
N GLN A 84 7.17 21.75 -6.41
CA GLN A 84 7.35 20.64 -7.35
C GLN A 84 6.01 20.01 -7.76
N ARG A 85 5.00 19.97 -6.88
CA ARG A 85 3.65 19.51 -7.23
C ARG A 85 2.99 20.44 -8.24
N THR A 86 3.15 21.76 -8.05
CA THR A 86 2.70 22.76 -9.04
C THR A 86 3.39 22.52 -10.39
N ALA A 87 4.72 22.33 -10.39
CA ALA A 87 5.47 22.02 -11.60
C ALA A 87 4.98 20.74 -12.29
N PHE A 88 4.80 19.66 -11.52
CA PHE A 88 4.29 18.39 -12.00
C PHE A 88 2.90 18.54 -12.65
N GLU A 89 1.97 19.26 -12.00
CA GLU A 89 0.65 19.54 -12.59
C GLU A 89 0.78 20.25 -13.94
N GLY A 90 1.65 21.26 -14.03
CA GLY A 90 1.91 21.98 -15.28
C GLY A 90 2.46 21.08 -16.38
N LEU A 91 3.46 20.27 -16.05
CA LEU A 91 4.08 19.32 -16.96
C LEU A 91 3.08 18.29 -17.51
N VAL A 92 2.27 17.68 -16.63
CA VAL A 92 1.23 16.72 -17.04
C VAL A 92 0.22 17.38 -17.97
N ARG A 93 -0.23 18.61 -17.67
CA ARG A 93 -1.15 19.35 -18.55
C ARG A 93 -0.55 19.66 -19.92
N LEU A 94 0.75 19.97 -19.98
CA LEU A 94 1.46 20.19 -21.24
C LEU A 94 1.53 18.91 -22.06
N GLU A 95 1.84 17.77 -21.42
CA GLU A 95 1.93 16.48 -22.11
C GLU A 95 0.56 15.95 -22.56
N SER A 96 -0.47 16.11 -21.73
CA SER A 96 -1.86 15.77 -22.09
C SER A 96 -2.34 16.52 -23.34
N ARG A 97 -1.89 17.76 -23.57
CA ARG A 97 -2.20 18.51 -24.79
C ARG A 97 -1.50 17.98 -26.04
N ARG A 98 -0.38 17.27 -25.88
CA ARG A 98 0.41 16.72 -26.99
C ARG A 98 -0.09 15.33 -27.39
N SER A 99 -0.26 14.47 -26.40
CA SER A 99 -0.37 13.02 -26.61
C SER A 99 -1.73 12.44 -26.18
N GLY A 100 -2.51 13.17 -25.36
CA GLY A 100 -3.83 12.78 -24.87
C GLY A 100 -3.81 11.70 -23.79
N VAL A 101 -3.18 10.54 -24.06
CA VAL A 101 -2.96 9.44 -23.10
C VAL A 101 -1.50 9.48 -22.66
N ILE A 102 -1.27 9.40 -21.34
CA ILE A 102 0.07 9.45 -20.76
C ILE A 102 0.37 8.10 -20.12
N PRO A 103 1.37 7.34 -20.61
CA PRO A 103 1.73 6.07 -19.99
C PRO A 103 2.36 6.29 -18.61
N LEU A 104 2.30 5.29 -17.73
CA LEU A 104 2.73 5.41 -16.33
C LEU A 104 4.21 5.80 -16.20
N HIS A 105 5.11 5.21 -16.99
CA HIS A 105 6.53 5.60 -16.99
C HIS A 105 6.74 7.08 -17.34
N MET A 106 5.87 7.69 -18.15
CA MET A 106 5.94 9.11 -18.47
C MET A 106 5.56 9.96 -17.25
N PHE A 107 4.58 9.55 -16.44
CA PHE A 107 4.28 10.26 -15.19
C PHE A 107 5.48 10.26 -14.23
N ALA A 108 6.21 9.14 -14.13
CA ALA A 108 7.45 9.09 -13.35
C ALA A 108 8.50 10.07 -13.87
N ALA A 109 8.72 10.10 -15.19
CA ALA A 109 9.61 11.05 -15.85
C ALA A 109 9.21 12.52 -15.60
N LEU A 110 7.91 12.85 -15.68
CA LEU A 110 7.42 14.19 -15.40
C LEU A 110 7.60 14.58 -13.92
N ALA A 111 7.42 13.64 -12.99
CA ALA A 111 7.68 13.87 -11.57
C ALA A 111 9.18 14.09 -11.28
N GLU A 112 10.08 13.50 -12.06
CA GLU A 112 11.51 13.82 -12.02
C GLU A 112 11.81 15.21 -12.60
N GLN A 113 11.26 15.52 -13.77
CA GLN A 113 11.43 16.83 -14.40
C GLN A 113 10.91 18.00 -13.54
N ALA A 114 9.92 17.75 -12.68
CA ALA A 114 9.35 18.75 -11.77
C ALA A 114 10.41 19.42 -10.87
N GLU A 115 11.54 18.75 -10.58
CA GLU A 115 12.65 19.34 -9.81
C GLU A 115 13.43 20.42 -10.57
N HIS A 116 13.33 20.43 -11.91
CA HIS A 116 14.09 21.31 -12.79
C HIS A 116 13.23 22.42 -13.39
N CYS A 117 11.93 22.46 -13.09
CA CYS A 117 11.02 23.45 -13.67
C CYS A 117 11.05 24.78 -12.91
N GLN A 118 10.89 25.88 -13.66
CA GLN A 118 10.60 27.17 -13.05
C GLN A 118 9.11 27.25 -12.74
N VAL A 119 8.80 27.58 -11.49
CA VAL A 119 7.44 27.86 -11.05
C VAL A 119 7.37 29.30 -10.58
N VAL A 120 6.34 30.00 -11.05
CA VAL A 120 6.01 31.36 -10.64
C VAL A 120 4.73 31.24 -9.81
N PRO A 121 4.85 31.19 -8.47
CA PRO A 121 3.71 30.97 -7.58
C PRO A 121 2.65 32.05 -7.76
N GLU A 122 1.39 31.71 -7.55
CA GLU A 122 0.22 32.61 -7.57
C GLU A 122 -0.09 33.28 -8.93
N ALA A 123 0.80 33.18 -9.92
CA ALA A 123 0.55 33.62 -11.29
C ALA A 123 -0.37 32.63 -12.01
N THR A 124 -1.68 32.83 -11.89
CA THR A 124 -2.73 31.92 -12.41
C THR A 124 -3.36 32.43 -13.71
N ASP A 125 -3.03 33.64 -14.13
CA ASP A 125 -3.48 34.25 -15.39
C ASP A 125 -2.41 35.18 -15.98
N ASP A 126 -2.66 35.68 -17.20
CA ASP A 126 -1.72 36.57 -17.89
C ASP A 126 -1.49 37.88 -17.12
N ALA A 127 -2.47 38.39 -16.37
CA ALA A 127 -2.33 39.66 -15.65
C ALA A 127 -1.42 39.52 -14.41
N SER A 128 -1.66 38.50 -13.59
CA SER A 128 -0.82 38.17 -12.43
C SER A 128 0.61 37.83 -12.87
N LEU A 129 0.78 37.02 -13.92
CA LEU A 129 2.09 36.71 -14.49
C LEU A 129 2.84 37.96 -14.94
N GLY A 130 2.18 38.82 -15.72
CA GLY A 130 2.79 40.05 -16.23
C GLY A 130 3.19 41.00 -15.10
N ARG A 131 2.41 41.07 -14.02
CA ARG A 131 2.76 41.87 -12.83
C ARG A 131 3.99 41.33 -12.13
N VAL A 132 4.07 40.01 -11.91
CA VAL A 132 5.24 39.38 -11.25
C VAL A 132 6.52 39.61 -12.07
N TYR A 133 6.47 39.39 -13.38
CA TYR A 133 7.62 39.56 -14.27
C TYR A 133 8.04 41.02 -14.46
N ALA A 134 7.08 41.95 -14.43
CA ALA A 134 7.41 43.38 -14.43
C ALA A 134 8.06 43.79 -13.10
N ALA A 135 7.51 43.35 -11.97
CA ALA A 135 7.97 43.70 -10.62
C ALA A 135 9.37 43.15 -10.31
N ASN A 136 9.70 41.93 -10.76
CA ASN A 136 11.01 41.33 -10.56
C ASN A 136 12.05 41.77 -11.61
N GLY A 137 11.69 42.67 -12.53
CA GLY A 137 12.59 43.21 -13.57
C GLY A 137 12.93 42.23 -14.69
N SER A 138 12.17 41.15 -14.86
CA SER A 138 12.36 40.17 -15.95
C SER A 138 11.88 40.67 -17.31
N ILE A 139 11.15 41.80 -17.36
CA ILE A 139 10.75 42.48 -18.59
C ILE A 139 11.60 43.76 -18.73
N PRO A 140 12.64 43.75 -19.59
CA PRO A 140 13.57 44.88 -19.72
C PRO A 140 12.90 46.21 -20.08
N GLU A 141 11.84 46.18 -20.89
CA GLU A 141 11.14 47.36 -21.39
C GLU A 141 10.41 48.16 -20.30
N VAL A 142 10.10 47.52 -19.17
CA VAL A 142 9.43 48.14 -18.02
C VAL A 142 10.30 48.14 -16.77
N LYS A 143 11.58 47.82 -16.92
CA LYS A 143 12.54 47.87 -15.82
C LYS A 143 12.74 49.32 -15.39
N ASP A 144 12.76 49.56 -14.08
CA ASP A 144 12.98 50.87 -13.45
C ASP A 144 11.92 51.95 -13.76
N VAL A 145 10.73 51.56 -14.22
CA VAL A 145 9.63 52.53 -14.38
C VAL A 145 9.15 53.03 -13.00
N PRO A 146 8.81 54.32 -12.85
CA PRO A 146 8.29 54.84 -11.58
C PRO A 146 7.00 54.14 -11.14
N ASP A 147 6.78 53.96 -9.84
CA ASP A 147 5.61 53.27 -9.27
C ASP A 147 4.27 53.72 -9.85
N ARG A 148 4.11 55.03 -10.06
CA ARG A 148 2.88 55.60 -10.64
C ARG A 148 2.63 55.16 -12.09
N VAL A 149 3.70 54.91 -12.84
CA VAL A 149 3.64 54.41 -14.22
C VAL A 149 3.51 52.89 -14.20
N PHE A 150 4.16 52.22 -13.24
CA PHE A 150 4.06 50.78 -13.04
C PHE A 150 2.60 50.32 -12.90
N GLU A 151 1.81 51.00 -12.06
CA GLU A 151 0.39 50.64 -11.87
C GLU A 151 -0.50 50.88 -13.10
N LEU A 152 -0.01 51.60 -14.13
CA LEU A 152 -0.72 51.85 -15.38
C LEU A 152 -0.33 50.85 -16.49
N LEU A 153 0.60 49.92 -16.23
CA LEU A 153 1.01 48.93 -17.20
C LEU A 153 -0.13 47.95 -17.51
N ASP A 154 -0.24 47.56 -18.78
CA ASP A 154 -1.12 46.48 -19.21
C ASP A 154 -0.47 45.13 -18.88
N PHE A 155 -0.62 44.71 -17.62
CA PHE A 155 -0.04 43.46 -17.13
C PHE A 155 -0.58 42.24 -17.89
N GLN A 156 -1.82 42.29 -18.39
CA GLN A 156 -2.38 41.18 -19.17
C GLN A 156 -1.65 41.02 -20.51
N LEU A 157 -1.36 42.12 -21.21
CA LEU A 157 -0.56 42.08 -22.43
C LEU A 157 0.87 41.61 -22.16
N LEU A 158 1.49 42.11 -21.09
CA LEU A 158 2.85 41.73 -20.70
C LEU A 158 2.95 40.23 -20.40
N GLY A 159 2.08 39.69 -19.53
CA GLY A 159 2.14 38.26 -19.19
C GLY A 159 1.74 37.36 -20.35
N ARG A 160 0.82 37.78 -21.24
CA ARG A 160 0.53 37.03 -22.47
C ARG A 160 1.76 36.90 -23.36
N ARG A 161 2.57 37.95 -23.49
CA ARG A 161 3.82 37.92 -24.27
C ARG A 161 4.84 36.97 -23.64
N VAL A 162 5.06 37.09 -22.32
CA VAL A 162 5.94 36.19 -21.54
C VAL A 162 5.51 34.73 -21.73
N ARG A 163 4.21 34.45 -21.57
CA ARG A 163 3.68 33.09 -21.74
C ARG A 163 3.92 32.53 -23.13
N GLN A 164 3.73 33.34 -24.16
CA GLN A 164 3.96 32.93 -25.54
C GLN A 164 5.44 32.72 -25.86
N SER A 165 6.36 33.47 -25.25
CA SER A 165 7.80 33.29 -25.46
C SER A 165 8.37 32.09 -24.73
N GLU A 166 7.93 31.83 -23.50
CA GLU A 166 8.46 30.74 -22.67
C GLU A 166 7.74 29.41 -22.88
N GLY A 167 6.53 29.42 -23.44
CA GLY A 167 5.76 28.21 -23.71
C GLY A 167 5.25 27.50 -22.44
N GLY A 168 5.16 28.20 -21.32
CA GLY A 168 4.67 27.66 -20.06
C GLY A 168 3.14 27.58 -19.98
N ILE A 169 2.65 27.09 -18.86
CA ILE A 169 1.23 26.80 -18.63
C ILE A 169 0.77 27.27 -17.25
N PHE A 170 -0.49 27.73 -17.18
CA PHE A 170 -1.15 28.03 -15.91
C PHE A 170 -1.70 26.76 -15.25
N THR A 171 -1.45 26.66 -13.96
CA THR A 171 -2.07 25.69 -13.03
C THR A 171 -2.97 26.46 -12.06
N ARG A 172 -3.57 25.75 -11.09
CA ARG A 172 -4.34 26.42 -10.02
C ARG A 172 -3.45 27.19 -9.05
N GLN A 173 -2.16 26.84 -8.96
CA GLN A 173 -1.24 27.30 -7.91
C GLN A 173 -0.13 28.20 -8.46
N GLY A 174 0.03 28.28 -9.78
CA GLY A 174 1.00 29.16 -10.41
C GLY A 174 1.25 28.87 -11.89
N TYR A 175 2.22 29.57 -12.45
CA TYR A 175 2.65 29.41 -13.83
C TYR A 175 3.93 28.57 -13.90
N VAL A 176 3.94 27.56 -14.76
CA VAL A 176 5.01 26.57 -14.87
C VAL A 176 5.69 26.69 -16.23
N VAL A 177 7.01 26.81 -16.21
CA VAL A 177 7.85 26.78 -17.41
C VAL A 177 8.71 25.51 -17.36
N PRO A 178 8.54 24.59 -18.33
CA PRO A 178 9.37 23.39 -18.40
C PRO A 178 10.81 23.75 -18.71
N ASP A 179 11.77 23.05 -18.09
CA ASP A 179 13.16 23.10 -18.55
C ASP A 179 13.29 22.38 -19.89
N GLY A 180 13.55 23.15 -20.94
CA GLY A 180 13.72 22.64 -22.30
C GLY A 180 14.99 21.81 -22.51
N ASN A 181 15.91 21.79 -21.54
CA ASN A 181 17.13 20.99 -21.59
C ASN A 181 17.03 19.67 -20.82
N TRP A 182 15.95 19.48 -20.06
CA TRP A 182 15.75 18.25 -19.32
C TRP A 182 15.50 17.08 -20.29
N LYS A 183 16.22 15.99 -20.08
CA LYS A 183 16.02 14.74 -20.81
C LYS A 183 15.74 13.64 -19.80
N PRO A 184 14.77 12.75 -20.07
CA PRO A 184 14.60 11.57 -19.24
C PRO A 184 15.88 10.76 -19.28
N ALA A 185 16.25 10.17 -18.14
CA ALA A 185 17.33 9.20 -18.10
C ALA A 185 16.96 8.03 -19.03
N GLU A 186 17.72 7.83 -20.11
CA GLU A 186 17.52 6.67 -20.99
C GLU A 186 17.79 5.39 -20.20
N GLY A 187 16.85 4.43 -20.27
CA GLY A 187 17.05 3.10 -19.70
C GLY A 187 16.67 2.97 -18.23
N GLN A 188 15.64 3.66 -17.74
CA GLN A 188 14.98 3.21 -16.50
C GLN A 188 14.48 1.79 -16.73
N GLU A 189 15.21 0.82 -16.20
CA GLU A 189 14.75 -0.56 -16.14
C GLU A 189 13.37 -0.57 -15.48
N PRO A 190 12.43 -1.42 -15.93
CA PRO A 190 11.18 -1.58 -15.23
C PRO A 190 11.50 -1.86 -13.77
N ARG A 191 11.08 -0.95 -12.87
CA ARG A 191 11.38 -1.11 -11.44
C ARG A 191 10.83 -2.45 -10.99
N SER A 192 11.72 -3.30 -10.49
CA SER A 192 11.36 -4.56 -9.87
C SER A 192 10.40 -4.32 -8.72
N ALA A 193 9.50 -5.27 -8.48
CA ALA A 193 8.72 -5.27 -7.24
C ALA A 193 9.68 -5.14 -6.04
N PRO A 194 9.32 -4.34 -5.01
CA PRO A 194 10.09 -4.36 -3.78
C PRO A 194 10.24 -5.79 -3.29
N GLU A 195 11.44 -6.18 -2.87
CA GLU A 195 11.68 -7.52 -2.35
C GLU A 195 10.78 -7.75 -1.14
N ALA A 196 10.20 -8.95 -1.06
CA ALA A 196 9.33 -9.31 0.05
C ALA A 196 10.10 -9.16 1.37
N PRO A 197 9.52 -8.50 2.39
CA PRO A 197 10.20 -8.31 3.66
C PRO A 197 10.52 -9.67 4.29
N THR A 198 11.79 -9.88 4.61
CA THR A 198 12.27 -11.11 5.26
C THR A 198 11.96 -11.12 6.75
N SER A 199 11.90 -9.96 7.38
CA SER A 199 11.48 -9.78 8.77
C SER A 199 9.95 -9.81 8.89
N PHE A 200 9.44 -10.27 10.02
CA PHE A 200 8.01 -10.31 10.32
C PHE A 200 7.48 -8.95 10.76
N PHE A 201 8.26 -8.22 11.54
CA PHE A 201 7.89 -6.89 12.02
C PHE A 201 9.02 -5.91 11.76
N ARG A 202 8.67 -4.66 11.45
CA ARG A 202 9.60 -3.53 11.39
C ARG A 202 9.02 -2.40 12.22
N LEU A 203 9.83 -1.87 13.12
CA LEU A 203 9.48 -0.82 14.06
C LEU A 203 10.39 0.37 13.84
N GLU A 204 9.80 1.55 13.74
CA GLU A 204 10.54 2.81 13.90
C GLU A 204 10.32 3.32 15.32
N LEU A 205 11.42 3.56 16.03
CA LEU A 205 11.42 4.01 17.43
C LEU A 205 12.02 5.40 17.52
N GLN A 206 11.39 6.24 18.34
CA GLN A 206 11.96 7.49 18.82
C GLN A 206 12.45 7.26 20.25
N LEU A 207 13.77 7.36 20.46
CA LEU A 207 14.49 7.14 21.71
C LEU A 207 15.04 8.47 22.21
N GLY A 208 14.23 9.24 22.94
CA GLY A 208 14.56 10.64 23.23
C GLY A 208 14.66 11.47 21.95
N GLU A 209 15.84 12.00 21.63
CA GLU A 209 16.09 12.75 20.38
C GLU A 209 16.54 11.86 19.22
N GLU A 210 16.97 10.63 19.50
CA GLU A 210 17.48 9.70 18.48
C GLU A 210 16.36 8.86 17.86
N ARG A 211 16.56 8.45 16.61
CA ARG A 211 15.69 7.50 15.91
C ARG A 211 16.41 6.19 15.71
N ALA A 212 15.72 5.10 16.00
CA ALA A 212 16.20 3.75 15.78
C ALA A 212 15.20 2.98 14.92
N GLU A 213 15.71 2.07 14.10
CA GLU A 213 14.89 1.11 13.37
C GLU A 213 15.21 -0.29 13.88
N LEU A 214 14.18 -1.09 14.11
CA LEU A 214 14.33 -2.47 14.58
C LEU A 214 13.47 -3.40 13.72
N THR A 215 14.10 -4.45 13.18
CA THR A 215 13.39 -5.51 12.47
C THR A 215 13.35 -6.78 13.30
N LEU A 216 12.20 -7.44 13.37
CA LEU A 216 12.00 -8.65 14.17
C LEU A 216 11.74 -9.86 13.25
N PRO A 217 12.32 -11.03 13.53
CA PRO A 217 13.06 -11.36 14.75
C PRO A 217 14.48 -10.76 14.80
N ALA A 218 14.88 -10.26 15.97
CA ALA A 218 16.20 -9.69 16.24
C ALA A 218 16.91 -10.39 17.41
N GLY A 219 18.24 -10.42 17.33
CA GLY A 219 19.13 -10.85 18.42
C GLY A 219 19.84 -9.65 19.03
N GLN A 220 21.06 -9.39 18.54
CA GLN A 220 21.93 -8.33 19.05
C GLN A 220 21.33 -6.92 18.90
N GLU A 221 20.67 -6.63 17.77
CA GLU A 221 20.04 -5.32 17.52
C GLU A 221 18.98 -4.98 18.57
N LEU A 222 18.20 -5.97 19.02
CA LEU A 222 17.21 -5.77 20.09
C LEU A 222 17.90 -5.42 21.42
N VAL A 223 19.05 -6.04 21.73
CA VAL A 223 19.82 -5.73 22.94
C VAL A 223 20.33 -4.29 22.88
N GLU A 224 20.87 -3.86 21.73
CA GLU A 224 21.40 -2.51 21.55
C GLU A 224 20.30 -1.44 21.67
N VAL A 225 19.15 -1.66 21.04
CA VAL A 225 17.97 -0.78 21.16
C VAL A 225 17.50 -0.71 22.62
N ARG A 226 17.49 -1.83 23.34
CA ARG A 226 17.13 -1.87 24.76
C ARG A 226 18.12 -1.12 25.65
N ASP A 227 19.43 -1.27 25.41
CA ASP A 227 20.45 -0.54 26.17
C ASP A 227 20.30 0.99 25.96
N GLN A 228 19.96 1.41 24.75
CA GLN A 228 19.64 2.82 24.45
C GLN A 228 18.37 3.28 25.16
N MET A 229 17.30 2.47 25.13
CA MET A 229 16.05 2.74 25.84
C MET A 229 16.26 2.87 27.35
N ASP A 230 17.09 2.02 27.95
CA ASP A 230 17.41 2.06 29.38
C ASP A 230 18.22 3.32 29.72
N ALA A 231 19.10 3.77 28.83
CA ALA A 231 19.88 4.99 29.00
C ALA A 231 19.02 6.27 28.98
N VAL A 232 18.00 6.33 28.09
CA VAL A 232 17.09 7.49 27.99
C VAL A 232 15.85 7.37 28.89
N GLY A 233 15.57 6.16 29.40
CA GLY A 233 14.37 5.80 30.15
C GLY A 233 13.20 5.45 29.23
N ILE A 234 12.53 4.32 29.51
CA ILE A 234 11.44 3.78 28.67
C ILE A 234 10.27 4.76 28.45
N SER A 235 9.98 5.63 29.42
CA SER A 235 8.94 6.66 29.31
C SER A 235 9.23 7.71 28.24
N ASN A 236 10.49 7.84 27.81
CA ASN A 236 10.94 8.73 26.75
C ASN A 236 11.08 7.99 25.40
N CYS A 237 10.62 6.74 25.33
CA CYS A 237 10.67 5.91 24.14
C CYS A 237 9.25 5.78 23.56
N THR A 238 9.12 5.88 22.25
CA THR A 238 7.84 5.66 21.56
C THR A 238 8.07 4.94 20.24
N VAL A 239 7.12 4.09 19.85
CA VAL A 239 7.10 3.51 18.50
C VAL A 239 6.32 4.46 17.61
N THR A 240 6.96 4.96 16.56
CA THR A 240 6.37 5.93 15.61
C THR A 240 5.76 5.28 14.39
N ALA A 241 6.26 4.09 14.01
CA ALA A 241 5.69 3.28 12.94
C ALA A 241 5.84 1.78 13.26
N PHE A 242 4.84 0.99 12.85
CA PHE A 242 4.81 -0.46 12.98
C PHE A 242 4.33 -1.08 11.67
N HIS A 243 5.20 -1.85 11.03
CA HIS A 243 4.88 -2.63 9.83
C HIS A 243 4.94 -4.11 10.17
N SER A 244 3.96 -4.87 9.68
CA SER A 244 3.76 -6.25 10.09
C SER A 244 3.36 -7.12 8.91
N ARG A 245 3.99 -8.30 8.81
CA ARG A 245 3.54 -9.34 7.89
C ARG A 245 2.21 -9.93 8.32
N VAL A 246 1.73 -9.67 9.54
CA VAL A 246 0.43 -10.10 10.07
C VAL A 246 -0.41 -8.85 10.39
N PRO A 247 -1.20 -8.33 9.44
CA PRO A 247 -1.91 -7.06 9.60
C PRO A 247 -3.04 -7.12 10.63
N GLN A 248 -3.47 -8.31 11.06
CA GLN A 248 -4.47 -8.50 12.11
C GLN A 248 -3.96 -8.08 13.50
N LEU A 249 -2.64 -7.91 13.67
CA LEU A 249 -2.05 -7.43 14.93
C LEU A 249 -2.15 -5.90 15.00
N PRO A 250 -2.83 -5.34 16.02
CA PRO A 250 -2.94 -3.89 16.19
C PRO A 250 -1.59 -3.21 16.38
N ALA A 251 -1.35 -2.11 15.67
CA ALA A 251 -0.16 -1.28 15.86
C ALA A 251 -0.03 -0.74 17.30
N ALA A 252 -1.13 -0.62 18.04
CA ALA A 252 -1.14 -0.21 19.44
C ALA A 252 -0.46 -1.21 20.40
N TRP A 253 -0.22 -2.45 19.96
CA TRP A 253 0.55 -3.45 20.74
C TRP A 253 2.05 -3.39 20.45
N ALA A 254 2.47 -2.56 19.49
CA ALA A 254 3.88 -2.28 19.25
C ALA A 254 4.34 -1.19 20.22
N THR A 255 4.54 -1.57 21.49
CA THR A 255 5.09 -0.65 22.51
C THR A 255 6.52 -1.04 22.90
N PRO A 256 7.31 -0.08 23.41
CA PRO A 256 8.67 -0.37 23.88
C PRO A 256 8.72 -1.48 24.96
N GLU A 257 7.69 -1.61 25.80
CA GLU A 257 7.58 -2.64 26.82
C GLU A 257 7.32 -4.05 26.26
N GLN A 258 6.72 -4.13 25.07
CA GLN A 258 6.30 -5.38 24.44
C GLN A 258 7.29 -5.91 23.39
N LEU A 259 8.46 -5.27 23.23
CA LEU A 259 9.46 -5.66 22.22
C LEU A 259 9.92 -7.12 22.37
N ASP A 260 10.14 -7.60 23.60
CA ASP A 260 10.54 -9.00 23.83
C ASP A 260 9.43 -9.98 23.43
N THR A 261 8.16 -9.67 23.75
CA THR A 261 7.00 -10.48 23.36
C THR A 261 6.81 -10.49 21.85
N LEU A 262 6.92 -9.33 21.20
CA LEU A 262 6.88 -9.22 19.74
C LEU A 262 8.02 -10.00 19.08
N ASN A 263 9.23 -9.93 19.62
CA ASN A 263 10.35 -10.69 19.11
C ASN A 263 10.13 -12.20 19.24
N CYS A 264 9.58 -12.65 20.37
CA CYS A 264 9.21 -14.05 20.57
C CYS A 264 8.13 -14.51 19.58
N LEU A 265 7.12 -13.68 19.32
CA LEU A 265 6.10 -13.96 18.32
C LEU A 265 6.74 -14.04 16.92
N ALA A 266 7.60 -13.09 16.54
CA ALA A 266 8.30 -13.09 15.26
C ALA A 266 9.09 -14.38 15.05
N ILE A 267 9.87 -14.83 16.06
CA ILE A 267 10.60 -16.10 16.02
C ILE A 267 9.65 -17.28 15.80
N ARG A 268 8.52 -17.33 16.52
CA ARG A 268 7.52 -18.40 16.36
C ARG A 268 6.93 -18.41 14.95
N LEU A 269 6.63 -17.24 14.39
CA LEU A 269 6.08 -17.11 13.05
C LEU A 269 7.10 -17.50 11.97
N THR A 270 8.39 -17.17 12.14
CA THR A 270 9.46 -17.65 11.27
C THR A 270 9.51 -19.18 11.24
N VAL A 271 9.52 -19.82 12.42
CA VAL A 271 9.51 -21.29 12.50
C VAL A 271 8.24 -21.89 11.90
N LEU A 272 7.11 -21.20 12.05
CA LEU A 272 5.83 -21.65 11.49
C LEU A 272 5.86 -21.63 9.96
N GLU A 273 6.33 -20.54 9.37
CA GLU A 273 6.45 -20.35 7.92
C GLU A 273 7.48 -21.30 7.31
N ASP A 274 8.68 -21.41 7.90
CA ASP A 274 9.77 -22.26 7.41
C ASP A 274 9.36 -23.73 7.28
N ARG A 275 8.49 -24.20 8.19
CA ARG A 275 7.99 -25.57 8.18
C ARG A 275 6.93 -25.78 7.11
N GLU A 276 6.01 -24.83 6.97
CA GLU A 276 4.88 -24.93 6.06
C GLU A 276 4.32 -23.52 5.76
N PRO A 277 4.63 -22.92 4.60
CA PRO A 277 4.26 -21.53 4.30
C PRO A 277 2.76 -21.24 4.43
N LEU A 278 1.90 -22.21 4.06
CA LEU A 278 0.43 -22.08 4.19
C LEU A 278 -0.04 -21.95 5.65
N LYS A 279 0.77 -22.35 6.65
CA LYS A 279 0.42 -22.15 8.06
C LYS A 279 0.43 -20.69 8.47
N LEU A 280 1.28 -19.85 7.87
CA LEU A 280 1.24 -18.42 8.11
C LEU A 280 -0.05 -17.81 7.57
N ILE A 281 -0.44 -18.18 6.35
CA ILE A 281 -1.70 -17.72 5.74
C ILE A 281 -2.90 -18.19 6.58
N LYS A 282 -2.88 -19.45 7.04
CA LYS A 282 -3.88 -20.00 7.96
C LYS A 282 -3.93 -19.25 9.29
N TYR A 283 -2.78 -18.85 9.82
CA TYR A 283 -2.71 -18.05 11.03
C TYR A 283 -3.40 -16.69 10.86
N LYS A 284 -3.12 -15.97 9.76
CA LYS A 284 -3.80 -14.72 9.41
C LYS A 284 -5.31 -14.91 9.28
N ALA A 285 -5.75 -15.96 8.58
CA ALA A 285 -7.16 -16.28 8.42
C ALA A 285 -7.87 -16.48 9.76
N VAL A 286 -7.24 -17.20 10.70
CA VAL A 286 -7.83 -17.42 12.03
C VAL A 286 -7.87 -16.13 12.84
N LEU A 287 -6.84 -15.29 12.76
CA LEU A 287 -6.84 -13.99 13.44
C LEU A 287 -7.90 -13.03 12.85
N GLU A 288 -8.20 -13.12 11.55
CA GLU A 288 -9.26 -12.32 10.93
C GLU A 288 -10.64 -12.76 11.42
N ALA A 289 -10.91 -14.06 11.42
CA ALA A 289 -12.17 -14.65 11.89
C ALA A 289 -12.36 -14.52 13.43
N SER A 290 -11.27 -14.58 14.18
CA SER A 290 -11.24 -14.49 15.63
C SER A 290 -10.11 -13.56 16.07
N PRO A 291 -10.35 -12.23 16.08
CA PRO A 291 -9.35 -11.24 16.46
C PRO A 291 -8.74 -11.53 17.83
N PRO A 292 -7.39 -11.47 17.96
CA PRO A 292 -6.72 -11.71 19.23
C PRO A 292 -7.05 -10.57 20.20
N THR A 293 -7.03 -10.85 21.52
CA THR A 293 -7.21 -9.78 22.53
C THR A 293 -5.89 -9.30 23.14
N SER A 294 -4.80 -10.07 22.96
CA SER A 294 -3.45 -9.70 23.34
C SER A 294 -2.39 -10.39 22.47
N LEU A 295 -1.12 -10.01 22.64
CA LEU A 295 0.01 -10.69 22.01
C LEU A 295 0.17 -12.13 22.51
N GLU A 296 -0.13 -12.40 23.78
CA GLU A 296 -0.09 -13.74 24.35
C GLU A 296 -1.15 -14.66 23.71
N ASP A 297 -2.35 -14.15 23.45
CA ASP A 297 -3.39 -14.89 22.70
C ASP A 297 -2.92 -15.20 21.28
N ALA A 298 -2.36 -14.19 20.60
CA ALA A 298 -1.80 -14.34 19.26
C ALA A 298 -0.66 -15.38 19.25
N MET A 299 0.22 -15.37 20.25
CA MET A 299 1.28 -16.37 20.43
C MET A 299 0.72 -17.76 20.71
N ALA A 300 -0.27 -17.89 21.59
CA ALA A 300 -0.88 -19.18 21.92
C ALA A 300 -1.56 -19.81 20.71
N LEU A 301 -2.14 -18.99 19.83
CA LEU A 301 -2.79 -19.47 18.62
C LEU A 301 -1.81 -20.17 17.66
N THR A 302 -0.55 -19.76 17.60
CA THR A 302 0.48 -20.41 16.75
C THR A 302 0.62 -21.92 17.03
N GLU A 303 0.30 -22.37 18.24
CA GLU A 303 0.35 -23.77 18.66
C GLU A 303 -0.99 -24.52 18.48
N ARG A 304 -2.06 -23.80 18.11
CA ARG A 304 -3.42 -24.35 18.03
C ARG A 304 -4.00 -24.34 16.61
N LEU A 305 -3.17 -24.03 15.62
CA LEU A 305 -3.59 -23.98 14.21
C LEU A 305 -4.11 -25.32 13.69
N ASP A 306 -3.70 -26.45 14.27
CA ASP A 306 -4.19 -27.78 13.88
C ASP A 306 -5.68 -28.00 14.16
N ALA A 307 -6.31 -27.13 14.98
CA ALA A 307 -7.75 -27.17 15.20
C ALA A 307 -8.58 -26.65 14.01
N TYR A 308 -7.93 -26.01 13.04
CA TYR A 308 -8.57 -25.41 11.87
C TYR A 308 -8.16 -26.11 10.58
N ASN A 309 -8.92 -25.90 9.51
CA ASN A 309 -8.56 -26.24 8.13
C ASN A 309 -8.75 -24.99 7.28
N LEU A 310 -7.76 -24.69 6.43
CA LEU A 310 -7.83 -23.59 5.46
C LEU A 310 -7.94 -24.18 4.06
N ASN A 311 -8.99 -23.79 3.33
CA ASN A 311 -9.05 -23.92 1.88
C ASN A 311 -8.69 -22.57 1.25
N TRP A 312 -7.38 -22.35 1.05
CA TRP A 312 -6.82 -21.12 0.50
C TRP A 312 -7.31 -20.83 -0.93
N ALA A 313 -7.69 -21.86 -1.70
CA ALA A 313 -8.12 -21.67 -3.08
C ALA A 313 -9.49 -20.98 -3.20
N ALA A 314 -10.37 -21.16 -2.20
CA ALA A 314 -11.75 -20.68 -2.24
C ALA A 314 -11.85 -19.23 -1.79
N ALA A 315 -12.12 -18.33 -2.73
CA ALA A 315 -12.25 -16.89 -2.46
C ALA A 315 -13.70 -16.41 -2.39
N SER A 316 -14.64 -17.25 -2.83
CA SER A 316 -16.07 -16.95 -2.93
C SER A 316 -16.92 -18.17 -2.54
N PRO A 317 -18.20 -18.00 -2.18
CA PRO A 317 -19.13 -19.12 -2.03
C PRO A 317 -19.17 -20.03 -3.28
N GLU A 318 -19.09 -19.44 -4.47
CA GLU A 318 -19.04 -20.16 -5.73
C GLU A 318 -17.82 -21.08 -5.80
N ASP A 319 -16.64 -20.64 -5.36
CA ASP A 319 -15.45 -21.49 -5.33
C ASP A 319 -15.59 -22.65 -4.34
N VAL A 320 -16.25 -22.41 -3.20
CA VAL A 320 -16.57 -23.49 -2.24
C VAL A 320 -17.47 -24.53 -2.90
N ALA A 321 -18.53 -24.09 -3.58
CA ALA A 321 -19.44 -24.97 -4.31
C ALA A 321 -18.73 -25.74 -5.43
N ARG A 322 -17.93 -25.07 -6.26
CA ARG A 322 -17.14 -25.70 -7.33
C ARG A 322 -16.17 -26.74 -6.77
N GLY A 323 -15.47 -26.40 -5.69
CA GLY A 323 -14.54 -27.29 -5.01
C GLY A 323 -15.24 -28.55 -4.47
N GLU A 324 -16.42 -28.40 -3.86
CA GLU A 324 -17.21 -29.52 -3.36
C GLU A 324 -17.72 -30.43 -4.48
N LEU A 325 -18.23 -29.85 -5.57
CA LEU A 325 -18.67 -30.61 -6.75
C LEU A 325 -17.49 -31.38 -7.35
N ARG A 326 -16.36 -30.73 -7.61
CA ARG A 326 -15.17 -31.39 -8.18
C ARG A 326 -14.70 -32.57 -7.34
N ARG A 327 -14.68 -32.44 -6.01
CA ARG A 327 -14.33 -33.54 -5.08
C ARG A 327 -15.34 -34.69 -5.11
N SER A 328 -16.63 -34.38 -5.27
CA SER A 328 -17.71 -35.37 -5.14
C SER A 328 -17.96 -36.17 -6.43
N MET A 329 -17.80 -35.56 -7.61
CA MET A 329 -18.21 -36.17 -8.88
C MET A 329 -17.20 -36.06 -10.03
N GLY A 330 -16.01 -35.51 -9.76
CA GLY A 330 -14.95 -35.29 -10.76
C GLY A 330 -15.13 -34.01 -11.58
N GLU A 331 -14.06 -33.60 -12.25
CA GLU A 331 -13.93 -32.28 -12.91
C GLU A 331 -14.91 -32.10 -14.09
N GLU A 332 -14.96 -33.06 -15.02
CA GLU A 332 -15.82 -32.97 -16.22
C GLU A 332 -17.32 -32.82 -15.88
N ASN A 333 -17.80 -33.59 -14.88
CA ASN A 333 -19.20 -33.54 -14.45
C ASN A 333 -19.50 -32.27 -13.65
N ALA A 334 -18.57 -31.83 -12.81
CA ALA A 334 -18.71 -30.60 -12.05
C ALA A 334 -18.80 -29.38 -12.99
N ASP A 335 -17.93 -29.28 -13.98
CA ASP A 335 -17.92 -28.15 -14.92
C ASP A 335 -19.21 -28.04 -15.75
N LEU A 336 -19.82 -29.18 -16.10
CA LEU A 336 -21.13 -29.18 -16.76
C LEU A 336 -22.22 -28.63 -15.83
N LEU A 337 -22.29 -29.14 -14.59
CA LEU A 337 -23.33 -28.74 -13.63
C LEU A 337 -23.17 -27.29 -13.14
N CYS A 338 -21.93 -26.81 -12.98
CA CYS A 338 -21.61 -25.44 -12.59
C CYS A 338 -22.26 -24.39 -13.49
N ARG A 339 -22.58 -24.72 -14.76
CA ARG A 339 -23.26 -23.80 -15.70
C ARG A 339 -24.75 -23.62 -15.44
N TYR A 340 -25.36 -24.54 -14.69
CA TYR A 340 -26.82 -24.59 -14.50
C TYR A 340 -27.25 -24.46 -13.03
N LEU A 341 -26.31 -24.60 -12.09
CA LEU A 341 -26.59 -24.51 -10.66
C LEU A 341 -26.42 -23.07 -10.15
N ASN A 342 -27.22 -22.72 -9.15
CA ASN A 342 -26.93 -21.56 -8.31
C ASN A 342 -25.75 -21.89 -7.37
N LEU A 343 -24.54 -21.65 -7.86
CA LEU A 343 -23.30 -21.94 -7.12
C LEU A 343 -23.17 -21.09 -5.86
N TYR A 344 -23.57 -19.82 -5.91
CA TYR A 344 -23.52 -18.92 -4.76
C TYR A 344 -24.34 -19.49 -3.59
N GLY A 345 -25.63 -19.76 -3.82
CA GLY A 345 -26.53 -20.24 -2.78
C GLY A 345 -26.16 -21.65 -2.27
N TYR A 346 -25.63 -22.52 -3.14
CA TYR A 346 -25.12 -23.81 -2.71
C TYR A 346 -23.86 -23.65 -1.84
N GLY A 347 -22.95 -22.76 -2.25
CA GLY A 347 -21.73 -22.42 -1.51
C GLY A 347 -22.02 -21.89 -0.12
N GLU A 348 -22.93 -20.92 0.01
CA GLU A 348 -23.35 -20.39 1.32
C GLU A 348 -23.89 -21.49 2.24
N ALA A 349 -24.74 -22.37 1.70
CA ALA A 349 -25.28 -23.49 2.47
C ALA A 349 -24.19 -24.47 2.93
N LEU A 350 -23.17 -24.70 2.10
CA LEU A 350 -22.01 -25.51 2.48
C LEU A 350 -21.18 -24.85 3.59
N ILE A 351 -20.88 -23.55 3.45
CA ILE A 351 -20.13 -22.78 4.46
C ILE A 351 -20.84 -22.87 5.80
N GLN A 352 -22.15 -22.61 5.85
CA GLN A 352 -22.96 -22.71 7.06
C GLN A 352 -22.95 -24.13 7.64
N ARG A 353 -23.11 -25.16 6.79
CA ARG A 353 -23.11 -26.56 7.21
C ARG A 353 -21.78 -26.99 7.85
N TYR A 354 -20.66 -26.48 7.35
CA TYR A 354 -19.34 -26.78 7.89
C TYR A 354 -18.96 -25.91 9.09
N GLY A 355 -19.84 -24.98 9.52
CA GLY A 355 -19.47 -23.96 10.51
C GLY A 355 -18.29 -23.11 10.06
N GLY A 356 -18.12 -22.97 8.74
CA GLY A 356 -16.99 -22.27 8.14
C GLY A 356 -17.20 -20.77 8.08
N GLU A 357 -16.10 -20.07 7.83
CA GLU A 357 -16.06 -18.64 7.62
C GLU A 357 -15.19 -18.34 6.41
N LEU A 358 -15.71 -17.55 5.48
CA LEU A 358 -14.96 -17.12 4.31
C LEU A 358 -14.19 -15.86 4.70
N THR A 359 -12.87 -15.97 4.82
CA THR A 359 -11.98 -14.86 5.14
C THR A 359 -11.31 -14.32 3.89
N ASP A 360 -10.62 -13.19 3.99
CA ASP A 360 -9.80 -12.64 2.92
C ASP A 360 -8.71 -13.61 2.43
N TYR A 361 -8.34 -14.60 3.25
CA TYR A 361 -7.36 -15.64 2.95
C TYR A 361 -8.00 -16.98 2.55
N GLY A 362 -9.32 -17.06 2.47
CA GLY A 362 -10.08 -18.20 1.96
C GLY A 362 -11.01 -18.85 2.99
N LEU A 363 -11.55 -20.02 2.67
CA LEU A 363 -12.52 -20.69 3.55
C LEU A 363 -11.80 -21.35 4.74
N LEU A 364 -12.10 -20.86 5.94
CA LEU A 364 -11.67 -21.40 7.21
C LEU A 364 -12.76 -22.28 7.82
N THR A 365 -12.39 -23.46 8.33
CA THR A 365 -13.32 -24.38 9.03
C THR A 365 -12.64 -24.99 10.24
N ARG A 366 -13.40 -25.50 11.22
CA ARG A 366 -12.84 -26.26 12.34
C ARG A 366 -12.84 -27.76 12.07
N VAL A 367 -11.82 -28.44 12.58
CA VAL A 367 -11.70 -29.90 12.47
C VAL A 367 -12.82 -30.63 13.23
N ASP A 368 -13.29 -30.05 14.34
CA ASP A 368 -14.38 -30.61 15.16
C ASP A 368 -15.79 -30.23 14.66
N GLY A 369 -15.89 -29.56 13.51
CA GLY A 369 -17.15 -29.15 12.88
C GLY A 369 -17.94 -28.08 13.63
N GLN A 370 -17.37 -27.49 14.69
CA GLN A 370 -17.98 -26.34 15.35
C GLN A 370 -17.76 -25.06 14.52
N PRO A 371 -18.60 -24.03 14.71
CA PRO A 371 -18.36 -22.70 14.15
C PRO A 371 -16.97 -22.16 14.50
N VAL A 372 -16.30 -21.54 13.53
CA VAL A 372 -14.96 -20.93 13.69
C VAL A 372 -14.91 -19.95 14.86
N GLN A 373 -15.98 -19.18 15.10
CA GLN A 373 -16.03 -18.16 16.16
C GLN A 373 -16.16 -18.75 17.57
N ASN A 374 -16.49 -20.04 17.70
CA ASN A 374 -16.60 -20.65 19.02
C ASN A 374 -15.21 -20.78 19.66
N PRO A 375 -15.08 -20.61 21.00
CA PRO A 375 -13.83 -20.87 21.68
C PRO A 375 -13.33 -22.29 21.42
N LEU A 376 -12.01 -22.43 21.24
CA LEU A 376 -11.38 -23.73 21.17
C LEU A 376 -11.42 -24.42 22.54
N PRO A 377 -11.67 -25.74 22.61
CA PRO A 377 -11.67 -26.46 23.86
C PRO A 377 -10.31 -26.32 24.59
N PRO A 378 -10.31 -26.32 25.93
CA PRO A 378 -9.06 -26.29 26.69
C PRO A 378 -8.17 -27.45 26.28
N GLN A 379 -6.87 -27.21 26.13
CA GLN A 379 -5.92 -28.27 25.85
C GLN A 379 -6.00 -29.31 26.99
N PRO A 380 -6.01 -30.63 26.67
CA PRO A 380 -5.92 -31.64 27.71
C PRO A 380 -4.65 -31.37 28.52
N LYS A 381 -4.78 -31.15 29.83
CA LYS A 381 -3.62 -31.13 30.72
C LYS A 381 -2.95 -32.50 30.55
N LEU A 382 -1.69 -32.55 30.11
CA LEU A 382 -0.91 -33.79 30.16
C LEU A 382 -1.05 -34.34 31.58
N GLY A 383 -1.66 -35.52 31.69
CA GLY A 383 -2.10 -36.08 32.96
C GLY A 383 -0.96 -36.11 33.97
N GLY A 384 -1.20 -35.53 35.15
CA GLY A 384 -0.35 -35.77 36.30
C GLY A 384 -0.28 -37.29 36.50
N MET A 385 0.93 -37.83 36.48
CA MET A 385 1.20 -39.15 37.03
C MET A 385 0.72 -39.13 38.47
N GLU A 386 -0.44 -39.74 38.73
CA GLU A 386 -0.76 -40.23 40.06
C GLU A 386 0.29 -41.30 40.39
N MET A 387 1.27 -40.90 41.22
CA MET A 387 2.14 -41.84 41.91
C MET A 387 1.26 -42.58 42.93
N GLY A 388 0.74 -43.74 42.53
CA GLY A 388 0.08 -44.68 43.42
C GLY A 388 1.01 -45.09 44.55
N GLY A 389 0.52 -44.95 45.78
CA GLY A 389 1.17 -45.39 47.01
C GLY A 389 0.98 -46.88 47.32
#